data_AF-A0A0J6VUS3-F1
#
_entry.id   AF-A0A0J6VUS3-F1
#
_cell.length_a   1.000
_cell.length_b   1.000
_cell.length_c   1.000
_cell.angle_alpha   90.00
_cell.angle_beta   90.00
_cell.angle_gamma   90.00
#
_symmetry.space_group_name_H-M   'P 1'
#
loop_
_entity.id
_entity.type
_entity.pdbx_description
1 polymer ?
#
loop_
_entity_poly.entity_id
_entity_poly.type
_entity_poly.pdbx_seq_one_letter_code
_entity_poly.pdbx_strand_id
1 'polypeptide(L)'
;MVRLPPMRSNPFIAASGPSIRFSLLDGIYVTVEEVLLGTWAVTGPRVRRGRFRPAGSHGRRALDRYAFATGAWAARGSTPMGLEHRIPLRDVNSDLMLRAWEAFSLLLVTARLHFTLLTGRLTTKTDADPYGLMTFPQCWAPILDQALAVRRDGANSPAALRPGDVAAFTAMVATDMQELALDARG
;
A
#
# COMPACT_ATOMS: atom_id res chain seq x y z
N MET A 1 1.78 -8.99 57.95
CA MET A 1 2.78 -8.20 57.19
C MET A 1 3.86 -9.15 56.72
N VAL A 2 3.77 -9.61 55.46
CA VAL A 2 4.68 -10.62 54.88
C VAL A 2 5.34 -10.00 53.65
N ARG A 3 6.66 -9.91 53.68
CA ARG A 3 7.53 -9.26 52.68
C ARG A 3 7.92 -10.32 51.64
N LEU A 4 7.49 -10.15 50.39
CA LEU A 4 7.91 -11.02 49.28
C LEU A 4 9.36 -10.72 48.87
N PRO A 5 10.16 -11.73 48.48
CA PRO A 5 11.55 -11.55 48.06
C PRO A 5 11.65 -10.96 46.64
N PRO A 6 12.77 -10.31 46.28
CA PRO A 6 12.94 -9.72 44.95
C PRO A 6 13.08 -10.80 43.87
N MET A 7 12.27 -10.71 42.81
CA MET A 7 12.45 -11.51 41.60
C MET A 7 13.76 -11.13 40.90
N ARG A 8 14.56 -12.15 40.62
CA ARG A 8 15.85 -12.10 39.93
C ARG A 8 15.70 -11.49 38.53
N SER A 9 16.70 -10.70 38.15
CA SER A 9 16.94 -10.22 36.79
C SER A 9 16.96 -11.39 35.79
N ASN A 10 16.19 -11.26 34.72
CA ASN A 10 16.07 -12.25 33.65
C ASN A 10 17.32 -12.20 32.74
N PRO A 11 18.12 -13.26 32.61
CA PRO A 11 19.34 -13.28 31.81
C PRO A 11 19.04 -13.72 30.36
N PHE A 12 18.14 -12.99 29.69
CA PHE A 12 17.83 -13.22 28.27
C PHE A 12 18.05 -11.94 27.45
N ILE A 13 19.25 -11.38 27.52
CA ILE A 13 19.76 -10.45 26.49
C ILE A 13 21.21 -10.80 26.21
N ALA A 14 21.41 -11.83 25.38
CA ALA A 14 22.64 -12.03 24.62
C ALA A 14 22.35 -13.03 23.50
N ALA A 15 21.68 -12.58 22.44
CA ALA A 15 21.66 -13.28 21.17
C ALA A 15 21.64 -12.25 20.05
N SER A 16 22.82 -12.03 19.48
CA SER A 16 23.03 -11.38 18.19
C SER A 16 22.47 -12.29 17.09
N GLY A 17 21.15 -12.36 16.99
CA GLY A 17 20.41 -12.99 15.89
C GLY A 17 19.81 -11.93 14.97
N PRO A 18 19.36 -12.30 13.75
CA PRO A 18 18.76 -11.35 12.82
C PRO A 18 17.64 -10.60 13.55
N SER A 19 17.70 -9.27 13.52
CA SER A 19 16.69 -8.42 14.15
C SER A 19 15.33 -8.77 13.55
N ILE A 20 14.55 -9.57 14.27
CA ILE A 20 13.15 -9.82 13.93
C ILE A 20 12.47 -8.46 14.08
N ARG A 21 12.35 -7.74 12.96
CA ARG A 21 11.54 -6.54 12.89
C ARG A 21 10.10 -7.01 13.06
N PHE A 22 9.57 -6.91 14.27
CA PHE A 22 8.13 -7.06 14.46
C PHE A 22 7.44 -6.02 13.57
N SER A 23 6.74 -6.48 12.53
CA SER A 23 5.82 -5.62 11.80
C SER A 23 4.81 -5.08 12.80
N LEU A 24 4.86 -3.77 13.03
CA LEU A 24 3.94 -3.14 13.96
C LEU A 24 2.52 -3.22 13.39
N LEU A 25 1.58 -3.65 14.22
CA LEU A 25 0.18 -3.77 13.83
C LEU A 25 -0.37 -2.39 13.43
N ASP A 26 -0.93 -2.33 12.23
CA ASP A 26 -1.71 -1.21 11.70
C ASP A 26 -3.10 -1.72 11.34
N GLY A 27 -4.13 -0.93 11.63
CA GLY A 27 -5.50 -1.32 11.36
C GLY A 27 -6.52 -0.23 11.65
N ILE A 28 -7.77 -0.49 11.29
CA ILE A 28 -8.90 0.41 11.51
C ILE A 28 -10.07 -0.35 12.13
N TYR A 29 -11.02 0.38 12.70
CA TYR A 29 -12.29 -0.17 13.16
C TYR A 29 -13.41 0.40 12.31
N VAL A 30 -14.18 -0.45 11.65
CA VAL A 30 -15.33 -0.05 10.83
C VAL A 30 -16.57 -0.74 11.37
N THR A 31 -17.72 -0.07 11.29
CA THR A 31 -19.00 -0.67 11.66
C THR A 31 -19.43 -1.67 10.58
N VAL A 32 -20.33 -2.58 10.96
CA VAL A 32 -20.94 -3.51 10.00
C VAL A 32 -21.68 -2.74 8.90
N GLU A 33 -22.36 -1.65 9.25
CA GLU A 33 -23.05 -0.78 8.30
C GLU A 33 -22.07 -0.15 7.29
N GLU A 34 -20.93 0.39 7.74
CA GLU A 34 -19.90 0.94 6.86
C GLU A 34 -19.34 -0.11 5.89
N VAL A 35 -19.14 -1.34 6.36
CA VAL A 35 -18.70 -2.46 5.50
C VAL A 35 -19.75 -2.79 4.46
N LEU A 36 -21.02 -2.92 4.88
CA LEU A 36 -22.12 -3.23 3.98
C LEU A 36 -22.35 -2.12 2.95
N LEU A 37 -22.29 -0.85 3.34
CA LEU A 37 -22.49 0.27 2.42
C LEU A 37 -21.31 0.49 1.46
N GLY A 38 -20.14 -0.08 1.74
CA GLY A 38 -18.91 0.16 0.96
C GLY A 38 -18.36 1.58 1.13
N THR A 39 -18.94 2.36 2.04
CA THR A 39 -18.56 3.72 2.38
C THR A 39 -18.17 3.76 3.86
N TRP A 40 -16.92 4.12 4.12
CA TRP A 40 -16.40 4.24 5.48
C TRP A 40 -16.29 5.72 5.86
N ALA A 41 -16.55 6.04 7.12
CA ALA A 41 -16.34 7.37 7.66
C ALA A 41 -14.91 7.83 7.40
N VAL A 42 -14.77 9.12 7.07
CA VAL A 42 -13.47 9.76 6.75
C VAL A 42 -12.51 9.69 7.95
N THR A 43 -13.05 9.69 9.16
CA THR A 43 -12.29 9.53 10.41
C THR A 43 -12.93 8.48 11.29
N GLY A 44 -12.12 7.77 12.06
CA GLY A 44 -12.61 6.87 13.10
C GLY A 44 -11.48 6.19 13.86
N PRO A 45 -11.81 5.23 14.75
CA PRO A 45 -10.82 4.55 15.56
C PRO A 45 -9.82 3.76 14.70
N ARG A 46 -8.55 3.71 15.14
CA ARG A 46 -7.46 3.05 14.41
C ARG A 46 -6.37 2.54 15.33
N VAL A 47 -5.57 1.60 14.83
CA VAL A 47 -4.28 1.21 15.37
C VAL A 47 -3.20 1.66 14.41
N ARG A 48 -2.18 2.36 14.91
CA ARG A 48 -0.99 2.74 14.14
C ARG A 48 0.26 2.44 14.94
N ARG A 49 1.19 1.70 14.34
CA ARG A 49 2.45 1.30 14.96
C ARG A 49 2.20 0.64 16.32
N GLY A 50 1.18 -0.23 16.39
CA GLY A 50 0.75 -0.92 17.61
C GLY A 50 0.01 -0.05 18.63
N ARG A 51 -0.27 1.24 18.35
CA ARG A 51 -0.96 2.15 19.28
C ARG A 51 -2.36 2.48 18.82
N PHE A 52 -3.33 2.31 19.72
CA PHE A 52 -4.71 2.73 19.50
C PHE A 52 -4.82 4.26 19.46
N ARG A 53 -5.65 4.77 18.55
CA ARG A 53 -6.04 6.18 18.45
C ARG A 53 -7.56 6.24 18.24
N PRO A 54 -8.29 7.08 19.02
CA PRO A 54 -9.75 7.13 18.96
C PRO A 54 -10.27 7.73 17.64
N ALA A 55 -9.47 8.54 16.96
CA ALA A 55 -9.84 9.14 15.68
C ALA A 55 -8.65 9.26 14.71
N GLY A 56 -8.96 9.13 13.43
CA GLY A 56 -8.05 9.41 12.33
C GLY A 56 -8.47 8.83 10.99
N SER A 57 -7.88 9.36 9.91
CA SER A 57 -8.22 9.05 8.52
C SER A 57 -7.37 7.96 7.87
N HIS A 58 -6.52 7.29 8.65
CA HIS A 58 -5.65 6.25 8.11
C HIS A 58 -6.47 5.06 7.65
N GLY A 59 -6.16 4.51 6.47
CA GLY A 59 -6.66 3.21 6.03
C GLY A 59 -8.12 3.24 5.60
N ARG A 60 -8.71 4.43 5.44
CA ARG A 60 -10.15 4.61 5.22
C ARG A 60 -10.52 5.11 3.83
N ARG A 61 -9.53 5.32 2.97
CA ARG A 61 -9.76 5.91 1.65
C ARG A 61 -10.22 4.85 0.66
N ALA A 62 -10.70 5.26 -0.52
CA ALA A 62 -11.25 4.36 -1.54
C ALA A 62 -10.26 3.26 -1.94
N LEU A 63 -8.96 3.57 -2.04
CA LEU A 63 -7.93 2.56 -2.28
C LEU A 63 -7.85 1.50 -1.18
N ASP A 64 -7.94 1.91 0.09
CA ASP A 64 -7.87 0.99 1.22
C ASP A 64 -9.14 0.11 1.30
N ARG A 65 -10.31 0.69 0.97
CA ARG A 65 -11.59 -0.05 0.85
C ARG A 65 -11.54 -1.07 -0.27
N TYR A 66 -11.00 -0.70 -1.43
CA TYR A 66 -10.90 -1.59 -2.58
C TYR A 66 -9.94 -2.75 -2.28
N ALA A 67 -8.80 -2.46 -1.67
CA ALA A 67 -7.84 -3.49 -1.23
C ALA A 67 -8.48 -4.45 -0.20
N PHE A 68 -9.30 -3.93 0.71
CA PHE A 68 -10.07 -4.76 1.64
C PHE A 68 -11.08 -5.65 0.90
N ALA A 69 -11.89 -5.09 0.00
CA ALA A 69 -12.92 -5.85 -0.72
C ALA A 69 -12.36 -6.96 -1.62
N THR A 70 -11.15 -6.76 -2.17
CA THR A 70 -10.55 -7.67 -3.17
C THR A 70 -9.53 -8.64 -2.58
N GLY A 71 -8.97 -8.35 -1.41
CA GLY A 71 -7.85 -9.12 -0.86
C GLY A 71 -7.88 -9.34 0.65
N ALA A 72 -8.93 -8.93 1.35
CA ALA A 72 -9.04 -9.24 2.78
C ALA A 72 -9.34 -10.72 3.00
N TRP A 73 -8.81 -11.25 4.10
CA TRP A 73 -9.19 -12.55 4.64
C TRP A 73 -9.72 -12.36 6.06
N ALA A 74 -10.84 -13.03 6.38
CA ALA A 74 -11.39 -12.99 7.72
C ALA A 74 -10.63 -13.95 8.63
N ALA A 75 -9.90 -13.41 9.61
CA ALA A 75 -9.35 -14.21 10.71
C ALA A 75 -10.45 -14.81 11.61
N ARG A 76 -11.63 -14.19 11.61
CA ARG A 76 -12.84 -14.67 12.27
C ARG A 76 -14.06 -14.19 11.50
N GLY A 77 -15.06 -15.06 11.36
CA GLY A 77 -16.29 -14.78 10.63
C GLY A 77 -16.14 -14.99 9.12
N SER A 78 -17.11 -14.49 8.35
CA SER A 78 -17.12 -14.62 6.89
C SER A 78 -16.23 -13.56 6.23
N THR A 79 -15.51 -13.96 5.19
CA THR A 79 -14.74 -13.02 4.36
C THR A 79 -15.70 -12.09 3.61
N PRO A 80 -15.48 -10.77 3.67
CA PRO A 80 -16.30 -9.80 2.94
C PRO A 80 -15.91 -9.78 1.47
N MET A 81 -16.55 -10.64 0.67
CA MET A 81 -16.36 -10.73 -0.77
C MET A 81 -17.40 -9.90 -1.52
N GLY A 82 -17.06 -9.44 -2.73
CA GLY A 82 -18.01 -8.81 -3.64
C GLY A 82 -18.40 -7.39 -3.22
N LEU A 83 -17.57 -6.67 -2.46
CA LEU A 83 -17.84 -5.27 -2.09
C LEU A 83 -17.19 -4.26 -3.06
N GLU A 84 -16.33 -4.75 -3.96
CA GLU A 84 -15.52 -3.93 -4.87
C GLU A 84 -16.36 -3.14 -5.88
N HIS A 85 -17.51 -3.68 -6.31
CA HIS A 85 -18.43 -3.01 -7.23
C HIS A 85 -19.05 -1.73 -6.63
N ARG A 86 -18.97 -1.55 -5.31
CA ARG A 86 -19.51 -0.38 -4.58
C ARG A 86 -18.48 0.75 -4.47
N ILE A 87 -17.26 0.54 -4.94
CA ILE A 87 -16.16 1.48 -4.82
C ILE A 87 -15.80 1.97 -6.23
N PRO A 88 -16.12 3.23 -6.58
CA PRO A 88 -15.84 3.75 -7.91
C PRO A 88 -14.33 3.70 -8.20
N LEU A 89 -13.91 3.09 -9.31
CA LEU A 89 -12.50 3.02 -9.72
C LEU A 89 -11.87 4.41 -9.86
N ARG A 90 -12.63 5.43 -10.24
CA ARG A 90 -12.17 6.82 -10.27
C ARG A 90 -11.65 7.30 -8.90
N ASP A 91 -12.32 6.91 -7.81
CA ASP A 91 -11.96 7.33 -6.45
C ASP A 91 -10.70 6.57 -6.00
N VAL A 92 -10.58 5.30 -6.37
CA VAL A 92 -9.38 4.47 -6.17
C VAL A 92 -8.18 5.11 -6.89
N ASN A 93 -8.37 5.53 -8.14
CA ASN A 93 -7.34 6.17 -8.96
C ASN A 93 -6.90 7.52 -8.38
N SER A 94 -7.85 8.37 -7.96
CA SER A 94 -7.54 9.64 -7.31
C SER A 94 -6.73 9.46 -6.02
N ASP A 95 -7.08 8.46 -5.20
CA ASP A 95 -6.33 8.15 -3.98
C ASP A 95 -4.93 7.61 -4.26
N LEU A 96 -4.81 6.79 -5.29
CA LEU A 96 -3.54 6.26 -5.73
C LEU A 96 -2.61 7.42 -6.12
N MET A 97 -3.09 8.37 -6.93
CA MET A 97 -2.37 9.59 -7.31
C MET A 97 -1.94 10.43 -6.11
N LEU A 98 -2.81 10.64 -5.12
CA LEU A 98 -2.47 11.39 -3.91
C LEU A 98 -1.35 10.75 -3.08
N ARG A 99 -1.21 9.41 -3.12
CA ARG A 99 -0.17 8.67 -2.37
C ARG A 99 1.15 8.57 -3.13
N ALA A 100 1.22 9.14 -4.32
CA ALA A 100 2.38 9.08 -5.20
C ALA A 100 3.44 10.14 -4.87
N TRP A 101 3.19 11.07 -3.93
CA TRP A 101 4.07 12.22 -3.63
C TRP A 101 5.45 11.92 -3.00
N GLU A 102 5.88 10.66 -2.93
CA GLU A 102 7.28 10.31 -2.66
C GLU A 102 7.88 9.72 -3.94
N ALA A 103 8.99 10.26 -4.46
CA ALA A 103 9.52 9.92 -5.80
C ALA A 103 9.64 8.40 -6.10
N PHE A 104 10.04 7.60 -5.11
CA PHE A 104 10.11 6.14 -5.21
C PHE A 104 8.73 5.47 -5.16
N SER A 105 7.83 6.00 -4.35
CA SER A 105 6.43 5.58 -4.34
C SER A 105 5.73 5.97 -5.64
N LEU A 106 6.11 7.08 -6.29
CA LEU A 106 5.54 7.58 -7.54
C LEU A 106 5.70 6.54 -8.65
N LEU A 107 6.91 6.03 -8.90
CA LEU A 107 7.14 5.01 -9.94
C LEU A 107 6.26 3.76 -9.76
N LEU A 108 6.27 3.18 -8.56
CA LEU A 108 5.49 1.97 -8.25
C LEU A 108 3.98 2.25 -8.21
N VAL A 109 3.56 3.45 -7.81
CA VAL A 109 2.17 3.87 -7.83
C VAL A 109 1.69 4.08 -9.26
N THR A 110 2.46 4.74 -10.11
CA THR A 110 2.12 4.99 -11.51
C THR A 110 2.04 3.67 -12.28
N ALA A 111 2.97 2.74 -12.05
CA ALA A 111 2.89 1.38 -12.62
C ALA A 111 1.63 0.62 -12.14
N ARG A 112 1.27 0.74 -10.85
CA ARG A 112 0.01 0.18 -10.32
C ARG A 112 -1.22 0.82 -10.92
N LEU A 113 -1.19 2.12 -11.18
CA LEU A 113 -2.31 2.83 -11.79
C LEU A 113 -2.54 2.30 -13.20
N HIS A 114 -1.47 2.21 -13.98
CA HIS A 114 -1.48 1.66 -15.32
C HIS A 114 -2.03 0.23 -15.34
N PHE A 115 -1.52 -0.64 -14.43
CA PHE A 115 -2.05 -1.99 -14.26
C PHE A 115 -3.54 -2.02 -13.93
N THR A 116 -3.99 -1.14 -13.01
CA THR A 116 -5.38 -1.12 -12.55
C THR A 116 -6.32 -0.64 -13.65
N LEU A 117 -5.91 0.36 -14.42
CA LEU A 117 -6.66 0.84 -15.58
C LEU A 117 -6.78 -0.23 -16.67
N LEU A 118 -5.69 -0.95 -16.95
CA LEU A 118 -5.65 -1.95 -18.01
C LEU A 118 -6.39 -3.24 -17.65
N THR A 119 -6.32 -3.67 -16.38
CA THR A 119 -6.80 -5.00 -15.96
C THR A 119 -8.06 -4.96 -15.08
N GLY A 120 -8.44 -3.78 -14.57
CA GLY A 120 -9.50 -3.64 -13.58
C GLY A 120 -9.17 -4.24 -12.20
N ARG A 121 -7.92 -4.69 -11.98
CA ARG A 121 -7.46 -5.34 -10.74
C ARG A 121 -6.42 -4.49 -10.03
N LEU A 122 -6.39 -4.54 -8.70
CA LEU A 122 -5.31 -3.92 -7.93
C LEU A 122 -4.17 -4.93 -7.71
N THR A 123 -2.96 -4.58 -8.14
CA THR A 123 -1.74 -5.34 -7.83
C THR A 123 -1.05 -4.81 -6.57
N THR A 124 -0.15 -5.58 -5.93
CA THR A 124 0.63 -5.10 -4.78
C THR A 124 1.76 -4.17 -5.24
N LYS A 125 2.43 -3.46 -4.31
CA LYS A 125 3.62 -2.64 -4.67
C LYS A 125 4.79 -3.49 -5.17
N THR A 126 4.86 -4.75 -4.74
CA THR A 126 5.93 -5.68 -5.12
C THR A 126 5.58 -6.40 -6.41
N ASP A 127 4.30 -6.69 -6.65
CA ASP A 127 3.85 -7.36 -7.88
C ASP A 127 3.65 -6.39 -9.06
N ALA A 128 3.76 -5.07 -8.82
CA ALA A 128 3.83 -4.05 -9.87
C ALA A 128 5.16 -4.07 -10.64
N ASP A 129 6.17 -4.75 -10.10
CA ASP A 129 7.51 -4.89 -10.67
C ASP A 129 7.55 -5.73 -11.95
N PRO A 130 7.20 -7.04 -11.93
CA PRO A 130 7.19 -7.84 -13.14
C PRO A 130 6.24 -7.26 -14.20
N TYR A 131 5.15 -6.61 -13.77
CA TYR A 131 4.31 -5.86 -14.68
C TYR A 131 5.07 -4.70 -15.35
N GLY A 132 5.70 -3.83 -14.57
CA GLY A 132 6.44 -2.68 -15.11
C GLY A 132 7.58 -3.10 -16.04
N LEU A 133 8.29 -4.19 -15.71
CA LEU A 133 9.38 -4.73 -16.53
C LEU A 133 8.89 -5.40 -17.83
N MET A 134 7.68 -5.98 -17.83
CA MET A 134 7.10 -6.60 -19.03
C MET A 134 6.37 -5.60 -19.93
N THR A 135 5.83 -4.52 -19.35
CA THR A 135 4.95 -3.58 -20.06
C THR A 135 5.71 -2.37 -20.59
N PHE A 136 6.65 -1.81 -19.82
CA PHE A 136 7.33 -0.58 -20.22
C PHE A 136 8.63 -0.86 -20.97
N PRO A 137 9.09 0.08 -21.83
CA PRO A 137 10.35 -0.06 -22.53
C PRO A 137 11.53 -0.40 -21.60
N GLN A 138 12.43 -1.26 -22.07
CA GLN A 138 13.55 -1.79 -21.28
C GLN A 138 14.50 -0.71 -20.71
N CYS A 139 14.53 0.48 -21.31
CA CYS A 139 15.28 1.63 -20.78
C CYS A 139 14.83 2.08 -19.38
N TRP A 140 13.61 1.72 -18.96
CA TRP A 140 13.06 2.05 -17.64
C TRP A 140 13.31 0.98 -16.57
N ALA A 141 13.76 -0.22 -16.96
CA ALA A 141 14.05 -1.30 -16.00
C ALA A 141 15.00 -0.86 -14.87
N PRO A 142 16.11 -0.13 -15.13
CA PRO A 142 17.04 0.26 -14.06
C PRO A 142 16.42 1.16 -12.97
N ILE A 143 15.47 2.03 -13.32
CA ILE A 143 14.83 2.92 -12.35
C ILE A 143 13.71 2.22 -11.57
N LEU A 144 13.04 1.25 -12.20
CA LEU A 144 12.06 0.38 -11.53
C LEU A 144 12.76 -0.51 -10.49
N ASP A 145 13.86 -1.15 -10.87
CA ASP A 145 14.70 -1.95 -9.98
C ASP A 145 15.19 -1.14 -8.77
N GLN A 146 15.65 0.09 -9.00
CA GLN A 146 16.06 1.00 -7.94
C GLN A 146 14.90 1.37 -7.00
N ALA A 147 13.71 1.62 -7.56
CA ALA A 147 12.51 1.89 -6.76
C ALA A 147 12.16 0.75 -5.81
N LEU A 148 12.38 -0.47 -6.27
CA LEU A 148 12.12 -1.69 -5.52
C LEU A 148 13.18 -1.97 -4.47
N ALA A 149 14.46 -1.72 -4.78
CA ALA A 149 15.54 -1.83 -3.82
C ALA A 149 15.28 -0.92 -2.62
N VAL A 150 14.90 0.36 -2.85
CA VAL A 150 14.50 1.27 -1.76
C VAL A 150 13.28 0.75 -1.00
N ARG A 151 12.32 0.12 -1.67
CA ARG A 151 11.13 -0.43 -1.02
C ARG A 151 11.43 -1.65 -0.15
N ARG A 152 12.31 -2.56 -0.60
CA ARG A 152 12.69 -3.79 0.09
C ARG A 152 13.62 -3.50 1.27
N ASP A 153 14.64 -2.69 1.03
CA ASP A 153 15.73 -2.47 2.01
C ASP A 153 15.52 -1.21 2.86
N GLY A 154 14.56 -0.36 2.50
CA GLY A 154 14.24 0.89 3.20
C GLY A 154 15.35 1.94 3.05
N ALA A 155 15.51 2.78 4.07
CA ALA A 155 16.50 3.87 4.10
C ALA A 155 17.98 3.42 3.98
N ASN A 156 18.24 2.11 3.96
CA ASN A 156 19.58 1.53 3.80
C ASN A 156 19.94 1.27 2.33
N SER A 157 19.01 1.48 1.39
CA SER A 157 19.30 1.31 -0.03
C SER A 157 20.15 2.48 -0.55
N PRO A 158 21.29 2.22 -1.21
CA PRO A 158 22.12 3.26 -1.83
C PRO A 158 21.51 3.82 -3.12
N ALA A 159 20.34 3.32 -3.55
CA ALA A 159 19.70 3.72 -4.80
C ALA A 159 19.11 5.14 -4.69
N ALA A 160 19.80 6.11 -5.29
CA ALA A 160 19.29 7.47 -5.48
C ALA A 160 18.67 7.60 -6.88
N LEU A 161 17.33 7.63 -6.94
CA LEU A 161 16.64 7.96 -8.19
C LEU A 161 16.86 9.42 -8.53
N ARG A 162 17.20 9.68 -9.81
CA ARG A 162 17.30 11.04 -10.31
C ARG A 162 15.88 11.60 -10.51
N PRO A 163 15.56 12.81 -10.01
CA PRO A 163 14.24 13.41 -10.18
C PRO A 163 13.80 13.51 -11.65
N GLY A 164 14.73 13.75 -12.58
CA GLY A 164 14.45 13.81 -14.00
C GLY A 164 13.95 12.48 -14.59
N ASP A 165 14.54 11.36 -14.19
CA ASP A 165 14.14 10.03 -14.67
C ASP A 165 12.75 9.64 -14.12
N VAL A 166 12.48 10.01 -12.86
CA VAL A 166 11.16 9.81 -12.24
C VAL A 166 10.08 10.61 -12.97
N ALA A 167 10.36 11.87 -13.29
CA ALA A 167 9.43 12.72 -14.02
C ALA A 167 9.18 12.22 -15.44
N ALA A 168 10.23 11.82 -16.16
CA ALA A 168 10.14 11.33 -17.54
C ALA A 168 9.35 10.00 -17.61
N PHE A 169 9.60 9.06 -16.70
CA PHE A 169 8.81 7.83 -16.61
C PHE A 169 7.34 8.15 -16.28
N THR A 170 7.09 8.99 -15.29
CA THR A 170 5.73 9.34 -14.89
C THR A 170 4.95 10.01 -16.02
N ALA A 171 5.61 10.88 -16.80
CA ALA A 171 5.01 11.51 -17.96
C ALA A 171 4.68 10.50 -19.06
N MET A 172 5.60 9.58 -19.37
CA MET A 172 5.37 8.52 -20.35
C MET A 172 4.15 7.66 -19.98
N VAL A 173 4.09 7.16 -18.73
CA VAL A 173 2.96 6.34 -18.30
C VAL A 173 1.68 7.17 -18.23
N ALA A 174 1.75 8.46 -17.88
CA ALA A 174 0.58 9.34 -17.90
C ALA A 174 0.00 9.53 -19.31
N THR A 175 0.84 9.66 -20.33
CA THR A 175 0.41 9.70 -21.73
C THR A 175 -0.25 8.38 -22.15
N ASP A 176 0.39 7.25 -21.86
CA ASP A 176 -0.13 5.91 -22.16
C ASP A 176 -1.50 5.67 -21.49
N MET A 177 -1.64 6.06 -20.22
CA MET A 177 -2.92 6.00 -19.48
C MET A 177 -4.02 6.89 -20.09
N GLN A 178 -3.65 8.04 -20.68
CA GLN A 178 -4.61 8.93 -21.33
C GLN A 178 -5.13 8.32 -22.63
N GLU A 179 -4.25 7.68 -23.42
CA GLU A 179 -4.63 6.97 -24.64
C GLU A 179 -5.59 5.81 -24.32
N LEU A 180 -5.26 4.97 -23.33
CA LEU A 180 -6.13 3.89 -22.86
C LEU A 180 -7.50 4.39 -22.36
N ALA A 181 -7.55 5.55 -21.72
CA ALA A 181 -8.80 6.14 -21.23
C ALA A 181 -9.68 6.72 -22.35
N LEU A 182 -9.10 7.10 -23.49
CA LEU A 182 -9.83 7.53 -24.68
C LEU A 182 -10.41 6.33 -25.43
N ASP A 183 -9.64 5.25 -25.58
CA ASP A 183 -10.10 4.02 -26.23
C ASP A 183 -11.26 3.35 -25.48
N ALA A 184 -11.26 3.40 -24.15
CA ALA A 184 -12.35 2.86 -23.33
C ALA A 184 -13.68 3.65 -23.43
N ARG A 185 -13.70 4.81 -24.12
CA ARG A 185 -14.90 5.65 -24.31
C ARG A 185 -15.47 5.60 -25.73
N GLY A 186 -14.77 4.98 -26.68
CA GLY A 186 -15.24 4.74 -28.05
C GLY A 186 -16.04 3.44 -28.16
#